data_AF-A0A7C6Y3B5-F1
#
_entry.id   AF-A0A7C6Y3B5-F1
#
_cell.length_a   1.000
_cell.length_b   1.000
_cell.length_c   1.000
_cell.angle_alpha   90.00
_cell.angle_beta   90.00
_cell.angle_gamma   90.00
#
_symmetry.space_group_name_H-M   'P 1'
#
loop_
_entity.id
_entity.type
_entity.pdbx_description
1 polymer ?
#
loop_
_entity_poly.entity_id
_entity_poly.type
_entity_poly.pdbx_seq_one_letter_code
_entity_poly.pdbx_strand_id
1 'polypeptide(L)'
;MNCKSCGAEITEQATFCTNCGTKIEEPAAIPLTEDKEDKELDIPVDLEEIPEAKEETPEEKQEQPESSAAFTDVPYAPYTVAVAPPAGPVSPENKPVSTAVFFWLLLFSSLPVIGLFVNIIIVSRAERVSLKNFCIAMLIWQCIFLFLLLVGLVLGIIYLDYVNDFLSRYFDIMILPQF
;
A
#
# COMPACT_ATOMS: atom_id res chain seq x y z
N MET A 1 10.13 -7.44 -26.62
CA MET A 1 10.00 -8.83 -26.06
C MET A 1 8.68 -9.00 -25.28
N ASN A 2 8.34 -10.19 -24.77
CA ASN A 2 7.14 -10.42 -23.96
C ASN A 2 7.45 -11.02 -22.58
N CYS A 3 6.63 -10.69 -21.58
CA CYS A 3 6.78 -11.15 -20.21
C CYS A 3 6.51 -12.65 -20.07
N LYS A 4 7.51 -13.42 -19.67
CA LYS A 4 7.37 -14.86 -19.34
C LYS A 4 6.39 -15.13 -18.18
N SER A 5 6.01 -14.10 -17.42
CA SER A 5 5.14 -14.20 -16.24
C SER A 5 3.68 -13.75 -16.46
N CYS A 6 3.37 -12.97 -17.49
CA CYS A 6 2.00 -12.50 -17.78
C CYS A 6 1.68 -12.26 -19.26
N GLY A 7 2.59 -12.57 -20.19
CA GLY A 7 2.42 -12.39 -21.64
C GLY A 7 2.52 -10.94 -22.17
N ALA A 8 2.42 -9.93 -21.31
CA ALA A 8 2.46 -8.52 -21.69
C ALA A 8 3.74 -8.15 -22.48
N GLU A 9 3.59 -7.31 -23.49
CA GLU A 9 4.71 -6.78 -24.28
C GLU A 9 5.59 -5.83 -23.43
N ILE A 10 6.90 -5.88 -23.68
CA ILE A 10 7.91 -5.10 -22.94
C ILE A 10 9.03 -4.63 -23.87
N THR A 11 9.48 -3.41 -23.65
CA THR A 11 10.70 -2.86 -24.23
C THR A 11 11.94 -3.58 -23.69
N GLU A 12 12.99 -3.63 -24.50
CA GLU A 12 14.17 -4.48 -24.26
C GLU A 12 15.11 -3.91 -23.19
N GLN A 13 14.86 -2.66 -22.77
CA GLN A 13 15.57 -1.96 -21.68
C GLN A 13 14.82 -1.97 -20.34
N ALA A 14 13.74 -2.75 -20.21
CA ALA A 14 12.94 -2.79 -18.98
C ALA A 14 13.48 -3.80 -17.96
N THR A 15 13.87 -3.32 -16.76
CA THR A 15 14.34 -4.17 -15.65
C THR A 15 13.20 -4.94 -14.95
N PHE A 16 11.97 -4.43 -15.04
CA PHE A 16 10.76 -5.03 -14.45
C PHE A 16 9.59 -4.91 -15.42
N CYS A 17 8.71 -5.92 -15.45
CA CYS A 17 7.50 -5.84 -16.25
C CYS A 17 6.49 -4.88 -15.60
N THR A 18 6.19 -3.77 -16.28
CA THR A 18 5.24 -2.74 -15.83
C THR A 18 3.80 -3.25 -15.64
N ASN A 19 3.47 -4.43 -16.17
CA ASN A 19 2.14 -5.03 -16.09
C ASN A 19 1.94 -5.97 -14.88
N CYS A 20 2.98 -6.66 -14.42
CA CYS A 20 2.89 -7.65 -13.33
C CYS A 20 3.95 -7.51 -12.22
N GLY A 21 4.89 -6.59 -12.34
CA GLY A 21 5.97 -6.38 -11.36
C GLY A 21 7.12 -7.40 -11.43
N THR A 22 6.98 -8.51 -12.18
CA THR A 22 8.04 -9.53 -12.28
C THR A 22 9.31 -8.92 -12.88
N LYS A 23 10.42 -9.06 -12.16
CA LYS A 23 11.77 -8.69 -12.61
C LYS A 23 12.11 -9.43 -13.90
N ILE A 24 12.71 -8.73 -14.85
CA ILE A 24 13.19 -9.30 -16.11
C ILE A 24 14.71 -9.47 -15.95
N GLU A 25 15.19 -10.69 -16.19
CA GLU A 25 16.61 -11.01 -16.08
C GLU A 25 17.20 -11.20 -17.48
N GLU A 26 17.86 -10.15 -17.97
CA GLU A 26 18.65 -10.15 -19.19
C GLU A 26 20.09 -9.73 -18.82
N PRO A 27 21.11 -10.58 -19.05
CA PRO A 27 22.46 -10.36 -18.53
C PRO A 27 23.26 -9.34 -19.37
N ALA A 28 24.25 -8.71 -18.74
CA ALA A 28 24.96 -7.56 -19.30
C ALA A 28 26.01 -7.92 -20.39
N ALA A 29 25.85 -7.25 -21.55
CA ALA A 29 26.91 -6.53 -22.30
C ALA A 29 28.08 -7.36 -22.91
N ILE A 30 28.97 -6.86 -23.79
CA ILE A 30 29.31 -5.54 -24.43
C ILE A 30 29.90 -5.87 -25.86
N PRO A 31 30.59 -5.01 -26.68
CA PRO A 31 31.02 -3.59 -26.55
C PRO A 31 30.87 -2.63 -27.78
N LEU A 32 30.94 -1.31 -27.49
CA LEU A 32 31.46 -0.18 -28.32
C LEU A 32 30.67 0.22 -29.61
N THR A 33 30.70 1.48 -30.10
CA THR A 33 31.77 2.53 -30.12
C THR A 33 31.40 3.92 -29.55
N GLU A 34 32.37 4.86 -29.54
CA GLU A 34 32.28 6.26 -29.05
C GLU A 34 31.41 7.19 -29.95
N ASP A 35 31.00 8.42 -29.54
CA ASP A 35 31.84 9.65 -29.51
C ASP A 35 31.32 10.83 -28.63
N LYS A 36 32.23 11.43 -27.84
CA LYS A 36 32.47 12.88 -27.48
C LYS A 36 31.41 13.82 -26.81
N GLU A 37 31.85 14.49 -25.73
CA GLU A 37 31.86 15.95 -25.35
C GLU A 37 30.66 16.91 -25.68
N ASP A 38 30.27 17.96 -24.92
CA ASP A 38 30.61 18.61 -23.62
C ASP A 38 29.38 19.47 -23.11
N LYS A 39 29.29 20.18 -21.96
CA LYS A 39 29.64 20.04 -20.50
C LYS A 39 28.90 21.18 -19.70
N GLU A 40 29.14 21.34 -18.38
CA GLU A 40 28.81 22.52 -17.51
C GLU A 40 27.31 22.85 -17.23
N LEU A 41 26.86 23.46 -16.10
CA LEU A 41 27.45 23.80 -14.78
C LEU A 41 26.31 24.04 -13.71
N ASP A 42 26.61 23.84 -12.41
CA ASP A 42 26.01 24.31 -11.11
C ASP A 42 24.48 24.61 -10.93
N ILE A 43 23.72 24.16 -9.91
CA ILE A 43 23.74 24.25 -8.40
C ILE A 43 23.56 25.67 -7.78
N PRO A 44 23.03 25.85 -6.54
CA PRO A 44 21.85 25.24 -5.84
C PRO A 44 20.99 26.29 -5.04
N VAL A 45 20.30 25.85 -3.96
CA VAL A 45 19.88 26.58 -2.70
C VAL A 45 18.38 26.86 -2.47
N ASP A 46 17.92 26.38 -1.29
CA ASP A 46 16.87 26.73 -0.31
C ASP A 46 15.53 27.43 -0.70
N LEU A 47 14.35 27.11 -0.13
CA LEU A 47 13.85 26.86 1.25
C LEU A 47 13.42 28.14 2.02
N GLU A 48 12.41 27.98 2.90
CA GLU A 48 11.78 29.00 3.77
C GLU A 48 10.99 30.14 3.05
N GLU A 49 9.95 30.76 3.63
CA GLU A 49 8.81 30.24 4.43
C GLU A 49 7.69 31.32 4.41
N ILE A 50 6.41 30.98 4.17
CA ILE A 50 5.27 31.91 4.37
C ILE A 50 4.07 31.15 4.96
N PRO A 51 3.49 31.60 6.10
CA PRO A 51 2.42 30.88 6.79
C PRO A 51 0.98 31.33 6.43
N GLU A 52 0.06 30.38 6.64
CA GLU A 52 -1.32 30.51 7.12
C GLU A 52 -2.36 31.49 6.50
N ALA A 53 -3.57 30.93 6.36
CA ALA A 53 -4.89 31.58 6.36
C ALA A 53 -5.32 32.39 5.09
N LYS A 54 -6.59 32.35 4.66
CA LYS A 54 -7.76 31.64 5.22
C LYS A 54 -8.77 31.18 4.15
N GLU A 55 -9.77 30.42 4.59
CA GLU A 55 -10.86 29.85 3.80
C GLU A 55 -11.77 30.94 3.19
N GLU A 56 -12.35 30.68 2.00
CA GLU A 56 -13.79 30.35 1.86
C GLU A 56 -14.13 29.91 0.42
N THR A 57 -15.30 29.28 0.26
CA THR A 57 -15.79 28.58 -0.96
C THR A 57 -17.25 29.01 -1.21
N PRO A 58 -17.65 29.45 -2.43
CA PRO A 58 -18.41 28.52 -3.29
C PRO A 58 -18.33 28.70 -4.83
N GLU A 59 -18.81 27.62 -5.46
CA GLU A 59 -19.02 27.24 -6.87
C GLU A 59 -19.40 28.26 -8.00
N GLU A 60 -18.81 27.94 -9.16
CA GLU A 60 -19.35 27.85 -10.53
C GLU A 60 -19.29 29.01 -11.57
N LYS A 61 -18.77 28.58 -12.74
CA LYS A 61 -18.94 29.05 -14.12
C LYS A 61 -18.07 30.19 -14.67
N GLN A 62 -17.78 30.06 -15.96
CA GLN A 62 -16.74 30.75 -16.71
C GLN A 62 -17.36 31.79 -17.66
N GLU A 63 -16.78 33.00 -17.74
CA GLU A 63 -16.05 33.50 -18.92
C GLU A 63 -15.39 34.85 -18.61
N GLN A 64 -14.35 35.23 -19.36
CA GLN A 64 -13.45 36.35 -19.05
C GLN A 64 -13.49 37.43 -20.14
N PRO A 65 -13.52 38.72 -19.74
CA PRO A 65 -12.73 39.72 -20.46
C PRO A 65 -12.04 40.77 -19.55
N GLU A 66 -10.71 40.69 -19.53
CA GLU A 66 -9.76 41.81 -19.75
C GLU A 66 -9.62 42.99 -18.75
N SER A 67 -8.41 43.57 -18.73
CA SER A 67 -7.99 44.86 -18.11
C SER A 67 -7.78 44.87 -16.57
N SER A 68 -6.63 45.27 -16.02
CA SER A 68 -5.34 45.71 -16.61
C SER A 68 -4.18 45.66 -15.59
N ALA A 69 -2.96 46.01 -16.05
CA ALA A 69 -1.80 46.44 -15.25
C ALA A 69 -0.91 45.39 -14.54
N ALA A 70 -0.26 44.56 -15.36
CA ALA A 70 1.19 44.27 -15.30
C ALA A 70 1.85 43.91 -13.93
N PHE A 71 1.98 42.61 -13.69
CA PHE A 71 3.20 42.02 -13.11
C PHE A 71 3.92 41.23 -14.22
N THR A 72 5.25 41.08 -14.16
CA THR A 72 6.03 40.37 -15.19
C THR A 72 6.38 38.97 -14.72
N ASP A 73 5.59 37.99 -15.10
CA ASP A 73 5.77 36.59 -14.71
C ASP A 73 6.99 35.93 -15.37
N VAL A 74 7.70 35.12 -14.59
CA VAL A 74 8.61 34.09 -15.11
C VAL A 74 7.75 32.96 -15.71
N PRO A 75 8.08 32.37 -16.87
CA PRO A 75 7.25 31.35 -17.51
C PRO A 75 7.10 30.06 -16.68
N TYR A 76 6.08 30.02 -15.82
CA TYR A 76 5.63 28.80 -15.17
C TYR A 76 5.00 27.89 -16.23
N ALA A 77 5.80 26.94 -16.73
CA ALA A 77 5.29 25.92 -17.63
C ALA A 77 4.12 25.20 -16.94
N PRO A 78 2.94 25.08 -17.59
CA PRO A 78 1.79 24.50 -16.94
C PRO A 78 2.11 23.06 -16.57
N TYR A 79 2.12 22.74 -15.27
CA TYR A 79 1.88 21.36 -14.89
C TYR A 79 0.49 21.03 -15.39
N THR A 80 0.43 20.20 -16.43
CA THR A 80 -0.81 19.47 -16.68
C THR A 80 -1.07 18.69 -15.40
N VAL A 81 -2.21 18.95 -14.76
CA VAL A 81 -2.75 17.96 -13.81
C VAL A 81 -2.88 16.70 -14.64
N ALA A 82 -1.98 15.75 -14.42
CA ALA A 82 -1.96 14.48 -15.11
C ALA A 82 -3.16 13.68 -14.61
N VAL A 83 -4.33 13.97 -15.19
CA VAL A 83 -5.51 13.10 -15.17
C VAL A 83 -4.97 11.75 -15.60
N ALA A 84 -4.87 10.83 -14.63
CA ALA A 84 -4.12 9.60 -14.81
C ALA A 84 -4.63 8.91 -16.09
N PRO A 85 -3.73 8.57 -17.04
CA PRO A 85 -4.13 8.17 -18.39
C PRO A 85 -5.16 7.04 -18.27
N PRO A 86 -6.32 7.17 -18.94
CA PRO A 86 -7.53 6.39 -18.62
C PRO A 86 -7.19 4.91 -18.59
N ALA A 87 -7.32 4.31 -17.41
CA ALA A 87 -6.54 3.15 -16.99
C ALA A 87 -6.38 2.12 -18.11
N GLY A 88 -5.15 2.04 -18.65
CA GLY A 88 -4.81 1.17 -19.79
C GLY A 88 -5.29 -0.26 -19.55
N PRO A 89 -5.79 -0.95 -20.59
CA PRO A 89 -6.79 -2.01 -20.49
C PRO A 89 -6.49 -2.99 -19.37
N VAL A 90 -7.19 -2.80 -18.25
CA VAL A 90 -6.96 -3.55 -17.01
C VAL A 90 -7.24 -5.02 -17.29
N SER A 91 -6.18 -5.84 -17.31
CA SER A 91 -6.32 -7.29 -17.52
C SER A 91 -7.36 -7.84 -16.55
N PRO A 92 -8.41 -8.54 -17.03
CA PRO A 92 -9.56 -8.90 -16.20
C PRO A 92 -9.19 -9.79 -15.01
N GLU A 93 -8.06 -10.49 -15.10
CA GLU A 93 -7.45 -11.31 -14.05
C GLU A 93 -6.95 -10.49 -12.85
N ASN A 94 -6.38 -9.31 -13.13
CA ASN A 94 -5.82 -8.37 -12.14
C ASN A 94 -6.78 -7.22 -11.77
N LYS A 95 -8.09 -7.36 -12.07
CA LYS A 95 -9.09 -6.39 -11.63
C LYS A 95 -9.05 -6.24 -10.09
N PRO A 96 -8.87 -5.03 -9.54
CA PRO A 96 -8.78 -4.84 -8.10
C PRO A 96 -10.09 -5.19 -7.39
N VAL A 97 -9.98 -5.60 -6.13
CA VAL A 97 -11.14 -5.82 -5.25
C VAL A 97 -11.81 -4.47 -4.97
N SER A 98 -13.14 -4.39 -5.14
CA SER A 98 -13.88 -3.17 -4.84
C SER A 98 -13.80 -2.83 -3.34
N THR A 99 -13.66 -1.56 -3.01
CA THR A 99 -13.51 -1.06 -1.63
C THR A 99 -14.62 -1.54 -0.71
N ALA A 100 -15.87 -1.62 -1.19
CA ALA A 100 -16.99 -2.17 -0.43
C ALA A 100 -16.80 -3.67 -0.10
N VAL A 101 -16.34 -4.46 -1.08
CA VAL A 101 -16.05 -5.89 -0.87
C VAL A 101 -14.88 -6.06 0.11
N PHE A 102 -13.84 -5.23 -0.01
CA PHE A 102 -12.72 -5.19 0.93
C PHE A 102 -13.19 -4.91 2.38
N PHE A 103 -14.04 -3.90 2.60
CA PHE A 103 -14.58 -3.61 3.94
C PHE A 103 -15.44 -4.75 4.52
N TRP A 104 -16.28 -5.40 3.70
CA TRP A 104 -17.03 -6.58 4.16
C TRP A 104 -16.11 -7.77 4.48
N LEU A 105 -15.07 -8.01 3.69
CA LEU A 105 -14.09 -9.06 3.97
C LEU A 105 -13.27 -8.76 5.23
N LEU A 106 -12.89 -7.50 5.49
CA LEU A 106 -12.28 -7.09 6.76
C LEU A 106 -13.21 -7.36 7.94
N LEU A 107 -14.48 -6.96 7.85
CA LEU A 107 -15.49 -7.15 8.90
C LEU A 107 -15.61 -8.64 9.26
N PHE A 108 -15.82 -9.51 8.28
CA PHE A 108 -15.94 -10.95 8.54
C PHE A 108 -14.61 -11.58 8.99
N SER A 109 -13.46 -11.09 8.51
CA SER A 109 -12.14 -11.57 8.96
C SER A 109 -11.85 -11.25 10.43
N SER A 110 -12.42 -10.18 10.99
CA SER A 110 -12.24 -9.79 12.40
C SER A 110 -12.77 -10.83 13.40
N LEU A 111 -13.70 -11.69 12.97
CA LEU A 111 -14.25 -12.78 13.77
C LEU A 111 -13.34 -14.01 13.64
N PRO A 112 -12.55 -14.40 14.66
CA PRO A 112 -11.41 -15.30 14.48
C PRO A 112 -11.75 -16.69 13.95
N VAL A 113 -12.95 -17.19 14.25
CA VAL A 113 -13.45 -18.49 13.76
C VAL A 113 -14.19 -18.33 12.43
N ILE A 114 -15.14 -17.40 12.35
CA ILE A 114 -16.02 -17.22 11.17
C ILE A 114 -15.20 -16.71 9.97
N GLY A 115 -14.32 -15.73 10.19
CA GLY A 115 -13.43 -15.17 9.19
C GLY A 115 -12.45 -16.18 8.61
N LEU A 116 -11.97 -17.12 9.43
CA LEU A 116 -11.10 -18.20 8.98
C LEU A 116 -11.85 -19.14 8.00
N PHE A 117 -13.08 -19.54 8.32
CA PHE A 117 -13.91 -20.32 7.40
C PHE A 117 -14.24 -19.54 6.11
N VAL A 118 -14.66 -18.27 6.22
CA VAL A 118 -14.99 -17.41 5.07
C VAL A 118 -13.81 -17.28 4.12
N ASN A 119 -12.61 -16.95 4.62
CA ASN A 119 -11.43 -16.80 3.77
C ASN A 119 -10.99 -18.13 3.13
N ILE A 120 -11.06 -19.27 3.84
CA ILE A 120 -10.76 -20.60 3.25
C ILE A 120 -11.72 -20.91 2.10
N ILE A 121 -13.03 -20.74 2.31
CA ILE A 121 -14.06 -20.97 1.27
C ILE A 121 -13.77 -20.09 0.04
N ILE A 122 -13.43 -18.82 0.27
CA ILE A 122 -13.15 -17.86 -0.80
C ILE A 122 -11.86 -18.22 -1.57
N VAL A 123 -10.76 -18.57 -0.89
CA VAL A 123 -9.53 -19.02 -1.58
C VAL A 123 -9.79 -20.28 -2.43
N SER A 124 -10.62 -21.20 -1.95
CA SER A 124 -11.03 -22.41 -2.68
C SER A 124 -12.00 -22.17 -3.85
N ARG A 125 -12.70 -21.03 -3.92
CA ARG A 125 -13.78 -20.78 -4.89
C ARG A 125 -13.59 -19.55 -5.78
N ALA A 126 -12.68 -18.65 -5.43
CA ALA A 126 -12.43 -17.46 -6.24
C ALA A 126 -11.82 -17.82 -7.61
N GLU A 127 -12.23 -17.09 -8.64
CA GLU A 127 -11.61 -17.15 -9.96
C GLU A 127 -10.54 -16.05 -10.12
N ARG A 128 -10.75 -14.89 -9.48
CA ARG A 128 -9.90 -13.70 -9.57
C ARG A 128 -8.65 -13.82 -8.69
N VAL A 129 -7.48 -13.58 -9.29
CA VAL A 129 -6.18 -13.71 -8.61
C VAL A 129 -6.01 -12.67 -7.51
N SER A 130 -6.40 -11.41 -7.76
CA SER A 130 -6.37 -10.31 -6.78
C SER A 130 -7.10 -10.66 -5.46
N LEU A 131 -8.22 -11.38 -5.57
CA LEU A 131 -9.08 -11.73 -4.44
C LEU A 131 -8.51 -12.95 -3.66
N LYS A 132 -7.92 -13.93 -4.36
CA LYS A 132 -7.15 -15.02 -3.71
C LYS A 132 -6.00 -14.48 -2.88
N ASN A 133 -5.16 -13.64 -3.48
CA ASN A 133 -3.96 -13.12 -2.84
C ASN A 133 -4.31 -12.30 -1.58
N PHE A 134 -5.39 -11.53 -1.63
CA PHE A 134 -5.93 -10.84 -0.46
C PHE A 134 -6.36 -11.82 0.65
N CYS A 135 -7.20 -12.81 0.35
CA CYS A 135 -7.71 -13.74 1.38
C CYS A 135 -6.60 -14.66 1.94
N ILE A 136 -5.58 -15.00 1.14
CA ILE A 136 -4.37 -15.71 1.60
C ILE A 136 -3.58 -14.84 2.59
N ALA A 137 -3.36 -13.55 2.27
CA ALA A 137 -2.67 -12.63 3.18
C ALA A 137 -3.44 -12.45 4.50
N MET A 138 -4.78 -12.34 4.44
CA MET A 138 -5.65 -12.26 5.62
C MET A 138 -5.59 -13.55 6.47
N LEU A 139 -5.56 -14.73 5.85
CA LEU A 139 -5.39 -16.00 6.57
C LEU A 139 -4.03 -16.09 7.29
N ILE A 140 -2.95 -15.67 6.64
CA ILE A 140 -1.61 -15.65 7.26
C ILE A 140 -1.61 -14.72 8.48
N TRP A 141 -2.14 -13.51 8.36
CA TRP A 141 -2.29 -12.58 9.49
C TRP A 141 -3.17 -13.16 10.61
N GLN A 142 -4.28 -13.82 10.29
CA GLN A 142 -5.18 -14.40 11.29
C GLN A 142 -4.52 -15.56 12.05
N CYS A 143 -3.74 -16.40 11.37
CA CYS A 143 -2.96 -17.47 11.99
C CYS A 143 -1.85 -16.92 12.91
N ILE A 144 -1.13 -15.87 12.48
CA ILE A 144 -0.11 -15.20 13.31
C ILE A 144 -0.78 -14.56 14.54
N PHE A 145 -1.90 -13.88 14.38
CA PHE A 145 -2.63 -13.25 15.48
C PHE A 145 -3.15 -14.28 16.49
N LEU A 146 -3.74 -15.40 16.04
CA LEU A 146 -4.18 -16.47 16.92
C LEU A 146 -3.03 -17.14 17.67
N PHE A 147 -1.87 -17.32 17.04
CA PHE A 147 -0.67 -17.83 17.70
C PHE A 147 -0.16 -16.86 18.78
N LEU A 148 -0.04 -15.56 18.46
CA LEU A 148 0.39 -14.54 19.42
C LEU A 148 -0.60 -14.37 20.58
N LEU A 149 -1.91 -14.48 20.32
CA LEU A 149 -2.94 -14.45 21.35
C LEU A 149 -2.82 -15.67 22.29
N LEU A 150 -2.58 -16.87 21.75
CA LEU A 150 -2.40 -18.07 22.56
C LEU A 150 -1.12 -18.00 23.42
N VAL A 151 0.00 -17.54 22.84
CA VAL A 151 1.25 -17.31 23.58
C VAL A 151 1.05 -16.24 24.67
N GLY A 152 0.39 -15.12 24.33
CA GLY A 152 0.06 -14.05 25.27
C GLY A 152 -0.87 -14.51 26.41
N LEU A 153 -1.81 -15.40 26.14
CA LEU A 153 -2.68 -16.02 27.14
C LEU A 153 -1.87 -16.90 28.11
N VAL A 154 -1.00 -17.77 27.59
CA VAL A 154 -0.13 -18.63 28.43
C VAL A 154 0.82 -17.80 29.29
N LEU A 155 1.47 -16.79 28.71
CA LEU A 155 2.32 -15.85 29.47
C LEU A 155 1.52 -15.04 30.49
N GLY A 156 0.27 -14.68 30.15
CA GLY A 156 -0.66 -13.99 31.05
C GLY A 156 -1.05 -14.84 32.26
N ILE A 157 -1.33 -16.13 32.08
CA ILE A 157 -1.58 -17.07 33.20
C ILE A 157 -0.33 -17.17 34.09
N ILE A 158 0.84 -17.43 33.51
CA ILE A 158 2.10 -17.54 34.28
C ILE A 158 2.40 -16.23 35.06
N TYR A 159 2.12 -15.07 34.46
CA TYR A 159 2.26 -13.78 35.13
C TYR A 159 1.24 -13.57 36.26
N LEU A 160 -0.03 -13.96 36.06
CA LEU A 160 -1.06 -13.90 37.11
C LEU A 160 -0.75 -14.85 38.26
N ASP A 161 -0.26 -16.06 37.99
CA ASP A 161 0.22 -17.00 39.01
C ASP A 161 1.38 -16.43 39.81
N TYR A 162 2.37 -15.81 39.14
CA TYR A 162 3.50 -15.13 39.79
C TYR A 162 3.03 -13.94 40.65
N VAL A 163 2.07 -13.15 40.18
CA VAL A 163 1.48 -12.04 40.95
C VAL A 163 0.68 -12.56 42.15
N ASN A 164 -0.02 -13.69 42.03
CA ASN A 164 -0.78 -14.30 43.14
C ASN A 164 0.16 -14.91 44.21
N ASP A 165 1.24 -15.58 43.78
CA ASP A 165 2.31 -16.06 44.67
C ASP A 165 3.01 -14.89 45.39
N PHE A 166 3.27 -13.78 44.70
CA PHE A 166 3.82 -12.56 45.31
C PHE A 166 2.84 -11.93 46.32
N LEU A 167 1.57 -11.72 45.94
CA LEU A 167 0.57 -11.08 46.80
C LEU A 167 0.26 -11.90 48.06
N SER A 168 0.13 -13.22 47.93
CA SER A 168 -0.09 -14.11 49.08
C SER A 168 1.12 -14.13 50.02
N ARG A 169 2.36 -14.16 49.51
CA ARG A 169 3.58 -14.14 50.35
C ARG A 169 3.85 -12.83 51.09
N TYR A 170 3.48 -11.69 50.51
CA TYR A 170 3.83 -10.37 51.07
C TYR A 170 2.68 -9.62 51.74
N PHE A 171 1.42 -10.00 51.48
CA PHE A 171 0.25 -9.26 51.95
C PHE A 171 -0.87 -10.14 52.54
N ASP A 172 -0.74 -11.47 52.55
CA ASP A 172 -1.82 -12.44 52.86
C ASP A 172 -3.08 -12.29 51.96
N ILE A 173 -2.98 -11.52 50.87
CA ILE A 173 -4.07 -11.32 49.90
C ILE A 173 -4.01 -12.45 48.88
N MET A 174 -4.81 -13.49 49.09
CA MET A 174 -5.06 -14.52 48.08
C MET A 174 -6.13 -14.05 47.09
N ILE A 175 -5.75 -13.89 45.82
CA ILE A 175 -6.73 -13.74 44.74
C ILE A 175 -7.30 -15.14 44.47
N LEU A 176 -8.55 -15.37 44.88
CA LEU A 176 -9.22 -16.65 44.69
C LEU A 176 -9.29 -17.00 43.19
N PRO A 177 -8.88 -18.22 42.79
CA PRO A 177 -9.02 -18.65 41.40
C PRO A 177 -10.49 -18.64 41.00
N GLN A 178 -10.82 -17.94 39.91
CA GLN A 178 -12.16 -17.87 39.34
C GLN A 178 -12.33 -18.98 38.28
N PHE A 179 -12.38 -20.24 38.75
CA PHE A 179 -12.70 -21.44 37.97
C PHE A 179 -13.54 -22.40 38.81
#